data_AF-A0A2L0TZ97-F1
#
_entry.id   AF-A0A2L0TZ97-F1
#
_cell.length_a   1.000
_cell.length_b   1.000
_cell.length_c   1.000
_cell.angle_alpha   90.00
_cell.angle_beta   90.00
_cell.angle_gamma   90.00
#
_symmetry.space_group_name_H-M   'P 1'
#
loop_
_entity.id
_entity.type
_entity.pdbx_description
1 polymer ?
#
loop_
_entity_poly.entity_id
_entity_poly.type
_entity_poly.pdbx_seq_one_letter_code
_entity_poly.pdbx_strand_id
1 'polypeptide(L)'
;MKNIFEEINEFSSEKIALFSFGKFCYVFLNKDPIFVKKLLPLIQTSLANESFQADVMRAYTEGCMNEKAAILKEFEAKRDHPNAAKFYGPQLDLVDKRLAIKTIQHLMDYLNNYLNEYPGSLEILNNSYKHIHDEDGVSYIKENYANYRIGCIFYSKHQSIMGRAEMLELKYSKVVEREYEKIGIDIRKEDAQFSKYSLVSLNENIQIFNDKDSQTIRDERIGRHFWIKVPRKLLTSIEELIEKGMLSEIAFRIDYVSDYVPAMEEMEFGAPLRLKISSLPRLSKFYSTDKYENNLWIHHDAEKLSLTFEELMEDFEVAGDDVVTQVIHLEYSSKGDDFFITHLDHEFIVYTLDSYQERLSNANIKGHRKIKTFKIDNSMIPFDINISGDLFLFQVLDSYLKNDDLIREYFEKIN
;
A
#
# COMPACT_ATOMS: atom_id res chain seq x y z
N MET A 1 5.49 -26.90 -20.03
CA MET A 1 5.56 -25.60 -19.30
C MET A 1 5.66 -25.77 -17.79
N LYS A 2 4.93 -26.69 -17.12
CA LYS A 2 4.95 -26.85 -15.65
C LYS A 2 6.36 -26.90 -15.04
N ASN A 3 7.22 -27.82 -15.47
CA ASN A 3 8.59 -27.95 -14.94
C ASN A 3 9.43 -26.66 -15.13
N ILE A 4 9.22 -25.92 -16.24
CA ILE A 4 9.91 -24.64 -16.47
C ILE A 4 9.45 -23.61 -15.45
N PHE A 5 8.17 -23.58 -15.09
CA PHE A 5 7.67 -22.65 -14.07
C PHE A 5 8.12 -23.02 -12.66
N GLU A 6 8.28 -24.30 -12.36
CA GLU A 6 8.89 -24.77 -11.10
C GLU A 6 10.35 -24.28 -11.01
N GLU A 7 11.14 -24.41 -12.08
CA GLU A 7 12.50 -23.86 -12.14
C GLU A 7 12.52 -22.33 -11.93
N ILE A 8 11.55 -21.58 -12.48
CA ILE A 8 11.41 -20.13 -12.25
C ILE A 8 11.07 -19.82 -10.78
N ASN A 9 10.25 -20.65 -10.12
CA ASN A 9 9.91 -20.47 -8.72
C ASN A 9 11.09 -20.70 -7.79
N GLU A 10 11.93 -21.70 -8.11
CA GLU A 10 13.17 -22.03 -7.40
C GLU A 10 14.32 -21.07 -7.70
N PHE A 11 14.20 -20.27 -8.78
CA PHE A 11 15.21 -19.26 -9.13
C PHE A 11 15.45 -18.30 -7.96
N SER A 12 16.73 -18.18 -7.58
CA SER A 12 17.21 -17.28 -6.53
C SER A 12 18.44 -16.53 -7.03
N SER A 13 18.49 -15.24 -6.76
CA SER A 13 19.61 -14.34 -7.09
C SER A 13 19.55 -13.15 -6.14
N GLU A 14 20.68 -12.62 -5.68
CA GLU A 14 20.70 -11.41 -4.83
C GLU A 14 20.01 -10.22 -5.53
N LYS A 15 20.11 -10.14 -6.86
CA LYS A 15 19.46 -9.10 -7.67
C LYS A 15 17.94 -9.24 -7.74
N ILE A 16 17.38 -10.44 -7.56
CA ILE A 16 15.92 -10.65 -7.61
C ILE A 16 15.22 -10.14 -6.35
N ALA A 17 15.92 -10.13 -5.22
CA ALA A 17 15.39 -9.62 -3.95
C ALA A 17 15.13 -8.11 -3.99
N LEU A 18 15.83 -7.40 -4.88
CA LEU A 18 15.71 -5.96 -5.11
C LEU A 18 14.82 -5.62 -6.31
N PHE A 19 14.22 -6.62 -6.97
CA PHE A 19 13.48 -6.44 -8.21
C PHE A 19 11.96 -6.44 -7.98
N SER A 20 11.32 -5.31 -8.26
CA SER A 20 9.91 -5.04 -7.91
C SER A 20 8.86 -5.70 -8.81
N PHE A 21 9.21 -6.14 -10.02
CA PHE A 21 8.24 -6.71 -10.99
C PHE A 21 8.09 -8.23 -10.93
N GLY A 22 8.67 -8.87 -9.91
CA GLY A 22 8.53 -10.32 -9.65
C GLY A 22 9.43 -11.22 -10.51
N LYS A 23 9.50 -12.51 -10.12
CA LYS A 23 10.51 -13.44 -10.65
C LYS A 23 10.41 -13.71 -12.15
N PHE A 24 9.18 -13.84 -12.65
CA PHE A 24 8.95 -14.14 -14.07
C PHE A 24 9.39 -12.98 -14.98
N CYS A 25 9.08 -11.74 -14.58
CA CYS A 25 9.55 -10.54 -15.28
C CYS A 25 11.07 -10.43 -15.22
N TYR A 26 11.68 -10.71 -14.05
CA TYR A 26 13.13 -10.71 -13.90
C TYR A 26 13.80 -11.71 -14.85
N VAL A 27 13.33 -12.97 -14.87
CA VAL A 27 13.86 -14.04 -15.74
C VAL A 27 13.75 -13.66 -17.23
N PHE A 28 12.68 -12.96 -17.62
CA PHE A 28 12.53 -12.38 -18.96
C PHE A 28 13.56 -11.28 -19.25
N LEU A 29 13.62 -10.24 -18.41
CA LEU A 29 14.49 -9.07 -18.65
C LEU A 29 15.97 -9.42 -18.50
N ASN A 30 16.33 -10.33 -17.59
CA ASN A 30 17.68 -10.84 -17.40
C ASN A 30 18.17 -11.73 -18.55
N LYS A 31 17.33 -11.98 -19.58
CA LYS A 31 17.64 -12.91 -20.69
C LYS A 31 18.06 -14.29 -20.16
N ASP A 32 17.43 -14.73 -19.07
CA ASP A 32 17.85 -15.94 -18.39
C ASP A 32 17.66 -17.16 -19.30
N PRO A 33 18.57 -18.16 -19.27
CA PRO A 33 18.44 -19.37 -20.08
C PRO A 33 17.11 -20.12 -19.91
N ILE A 34 16.50 -20.06 -18.72
CA ILE A 34 15.17 -20.65 -18.47
C ILE A 34 14.13 -20.00 -19.39
N PHE A 35 14.19 -18.68 -19.58
CA PHE A 35 13.31 -17.98 -20.51
C PHE A 35 13.73 -18.20 -21.96
N VAL A 36 14.95 -17.80 -22.32
CA VAL A 36 15.37 -17.66 -23.73
C VAL A 36 15.57 -19.02 -24.41
N LYS A 37 16.09 -20.02 -23.69
CA LYS A 37 16.40 -21.34 -24.27
C LYS A 37 15.31 -22.38 -24.06
N LYS A 38 14.49 -22.25 -23.01
CA LYS A 38 13.42 -23.22 -22.70
C LYS A 38 12.03 -22.69 -23.01
N LEU A 39 11.63 -21.58 -22.38
CA LEU A 39 10.24 -21.12 -22.45
C LEU A 39 9.89 -20.50 -23.81
N LEU A 40 10.73 -19.60 -24.33
CA LEU A 40 10.47 -18.86 -25.56
C LEU A 40 10.30 -19.79 -26.78
N PRO A 41 11.23 -20.73 -27.08
CA PRO A 41 11.07 -21.64 -28.22
C PRO A 41 9.85 -22.55 -28.08
N LEU A 42 9.52 -22.96 -26.85
CA LEU A 42 8.36 -23.78 -26.56
C LEU A 42 7.06 -23.04 -26.90
N ILE A 43 6.92 -21.78 -26.49
CA ILE A 43 5.75 -20.96 -26.82
C ILE A 43 5.65 -20.76 -28.34
N GLN A 44 6.74 -20.34 -28.97
CA GLN A 44 6.78 -20.07 -30.43
C GLN A 44 6.37 -21.30 -31.25
N THR A 45 6.89 -22.48 -30.90
CA THR A 45 6.56 -23.72 -31.61
C THR A 45 5.12 -24.15 -31.31
N SER A 46 4.66 -23.99 -30.07
CA SER A 46 3.34 -24.44 -29.64
C SER A 46 2.21 -23.54 -30.15
N LEU A 47 2.50 -22.29 -30.53
CA LEU A 47 1.50 -21.38 -31.11
C LEU A 47 0.91 -21.87 -32.43
N ALA A 48 1.54 -22.81 -33.14
CA ALA A 48 0.96 -23.45 -34.33
C ALA A 48 -0.10 -24.52 -33.98
N ASN A 49 -0.22 -24.93 -32.71
CA ASN A 49 -1.12 -25.98 -32.27
C ASN A 49 -2.45 -25.40 -31.75
N GLU A 50 -3.58 -25.79 -32.35
CA GLU A 50 -4.91 -25.30 -31.99
C GLU A 50 -5.29 -25.55 -30.52
N SER A 51 -4.88 -26.69 -29.94
CA SER A 51 -5.13 -27.00 -28.53
C SER A 51 -4.40 -26.03 -27.61
N PHE A 52 -3.14 -25.71 -27.94
CA PHE A 52 -2.38 -24.71 -27.19
C PHE A 52 -2.98 -23.30 -27.33
N GLN A 53 -3.42 -22.93 -28.54
CA GLN A 53 -4.11 -21.65 -28.75
C GLN A 53 -5.40 -21.54 -27.93
N ALA A 54 -6.19 -22.62 -27.89
CA ALA A 54 -7.39 -22.70 -27.07
C ALA A 54 -7.07 -22.58 -25.57
N ASP A 55 -5.98 -23.20 -25.12
CA ASP A 55 -5.49 -23.10 -23.74
C ASP A 55 -5.09 -21.67 -23.37
N VAL A 56 -4.36 -20.98 -24.26
CA VAL A 56 -4.02 -19.55 -24.09
C VAL A 56 -5.28 -18.71 -23.96
N MET A 57 -6.21 -18.85 -24.90
CA MET A 57 -7.43 -18.03 -24.92
C MET A 57 -8.32 -18.28 -23.72
N ARG A 58 -8.43 -19.54 -23.27
CA ARG A 58 -9.15 -19.89 -22.05
C ARG A 58 -8.50 -19.23 -20.83
N ALA A 59 -7.18 -19.40 -20.64
CA ALA A 59 -6.48 -18.81 -19.50
C ALA A 59 -6.51 -17.27 -19.52
N TYR A 60 -6.38 -16.66 -20.69
CA TYR A 60 -6.52 -15.21 -20.89
C TYR A 60 -7.91 -14.70 -20.50
N THR A 61 -8.96 -15.38 -20.98
CA THR A 61 -10.36 -15.00 -20.71
C THR A 61 -10.68 -15.17 -19.23
N GLU A 62 -10.29 -16.31 -18.63
CA GLU A 62 -10.42 -16.57 -17.18
C GLU A 62 -9.73 -15.47 -16.37
N GLY A 63 -8.50 -15.08 -16.75
CA GLY A 63 -7.75 -14.01 -16.10
C GLY A 63 -8.47 -12.66 -16.17
N CYS A 64 -8.96 -12.27 -17.34
CA CYS A 64 -9.70 -11.01 -17.51
C CYS A 64 -11.04 -11.01 -16.75
N MET A 65 -11.75 -12.15 -16.69
CA MET A 65 -12.98 -12.26 -15.90
C MET A 65 -12.71 -12.11 -14.40
N ASN A 66 -11.63 -12.73 -13.90
CA ASN A 66 -11.23 -12.60 -12.49
C ASN A 66 -10.81 -11.16 -12.16
N GLU A 67 -10.07 -10.51 -13.05
CA GLU A 67 -9.68 -9.10 -12.94
C GLU A 67 -10.93 -8.20 -12.88
N LYS A 68 -11.88 -8.39 -13.80
CA LYS A 68 -13.17 -7.67 -13.79
C LYS A 68 -13.93 -7.88 -12.49
N ALA A 69 -14.03 -9.12 -12.00
CA ALA A 69 -14.72 -9.44 -10.77
C ALA A 69 -14.05 -8.79 -9.54
N ALA A 70 -12.72 -8.75 -9.50
CA ALA A 70 -11.98 -8.08 -8.43
C ALA A 70 -12.22 -6.56 -8.45
N ILE A 71 -12.15 -5.93 -9.62
CA ILE A 71 -12.44 -4.49 -9.79
C ILE A 71 -13.88 -4.18 -9.37
N LEU A 72 -14.86 -4.98 -9.81
CA LEU A 72 -16.26 -4.79 -9.43
C LEU A 72 -16.48 -4.94 -7.92
N LYS A 73 -15.81 -5.92 -7.29
CA LYS A 73 -15.88 -6.11 -5.84
C LYS A 73 -15.36 -4.88 -5.10
N GLU A 74 -14.21 -4.35 -5.52
CA GLU A 74 -13.63 -3.14 -4.92
C GLU A 74 -14.47 -1.90 -5.20
N PHE A 75 -15.03 -1.79 -6.41
CA PHE A 75 -15.93 -0.70 -6.78
C PHE A 75 -17.20 -0.71 -5.91
N GLU A 76 -17.84 -1.87 -5.73
CA GLU A 76 -19.01 -2.00 -4.86
C GLU A 76 -18.67 -1.72 -3.38
N ALA A 77 -17.52 -2.20 -2.90
CA ALA A 77 -17.05 -1.93 -1.55
C ALA A 77 -16.81 -0.44 -1.28
N LYS A 78 -16.56 0.35 -2.34
CA LYS A 78 -16.33 1.79 -2.29
C LYS A 78 -17.40 2.59 -3.03
N ARG A 79 -18.60 2.03 -3.29
CA ARG A 79 -19.59 2.66 -4.19
C ARG A 79 -20.05 4.03 -3.72
N ASP A 80 -20.02 4.26 -2.40
CA ASP A 80 -20.46 5.50 -1.76
C ASP A 80 -19.37 6.57 -1.81
N HIS A 81 -18.14 6.21 -2.21
CA HIS A 81 -17.04 7.15 -2.37
C HIS A 81 -17.22 7.96 -3.68
N PRO A 82 -17.16 9.30 -3.62
CA PRO A 82 -17.52 10.18 -4.75
C PRO A 82 -16.66 9.97 -6.00
N ASN A 83 -15.43 9.47 -5.83
CA ASN A 83 -14.49 9.22 -6.93
C ASN A 83 -14.39 7.74 -7.36
N ALA A 84 -15.12 6.81 -6.73
CA ALA A 84 -15.01 5.39 -7.07
C ALA A 84 -15.34 5.10 -8.54
N ALA A 85 -16.40 5.72 -9.07
CA ALA A 85 -16.77 5.54 -10.48
C ALA A 85 -15.71 6.09 -11.44
N LYS A 86 -15.06 7.22 -11.10
CA LYS A 86 -14.00 7.82 -11.91
C LYS A 86 -12.72 6.98 -11.91
N PHE A 87 -12.40 6.33 -10.79
CA PHE A 87 -11.20 5.51 -10.66
C PHE A 87 -11.37 4.11 -11.29
N TYR A 88 -12.49 3.45 -10.99
CA TYR A 88 -12.73 2.06 -11.43
C TYR A 88 -13.36 1.97 -12.83
N GLY A 89 -14.09 2.99 -13.29
CA GLY A 89 -14.72 3.03 -14.62
C GLY A 89 -13.74 2.80 -15.77
N PRO A 90 -12.65 3.59 -15.88
CA PRO A 90 -11.65 3.41 -16.94
C PRO A 90 -10.97 2.03 -16.90
N GLN A 91 -10.80 1.45 -15.70
CA GLN A 91 -10.24 0.11 -15.54
C GLN A 91 -11.21 -0.97 -16.04
N LEU A 92 -12.50 -0.84 -15.72
CA LEU A 92 -13.55 -1.73 -16.25
C LEU A 92 -13.64 -1.65 -17.77
N ASP A 93 -13.59 -0.45 -18.34
CA ASP A 93 -13.58 -0.24 -19.80
C ASP A 93 -12.38 -0.91 -20.47
N LEU A 94 -11.20 -0.82 -19.85
CA LEU A 94 -9.99 -1.47 -20.36
C LEU A 94 -10.10 -2.99 -20.32
N VAL A 95 -10.63 -3.54 -19.24
CA VAL A 95 -10.87 -4.99 -19.12
C VAL A 95 -11.95 -5.46 -20.10
N ASP A 96 -12.98 -4.66 -20.35
CA ASP A 96 -14.02 -5.00 -21.32
C ASP A 96 -13.52 -4.98 -22.76
N LYS A 97 -12.66 -4.01 -23.11
CA LYS A 97 -11.91 -4.04 -24.40
C LYS A 97 -11.07 -5.31 -24.54
N ARG A 98 -10.37 -5.71 -23.47
CA ARG A 98 -9.58 -6.95 -23.43
C ARG A 98 -10.44 -8.21 -23.55
N LEU A 99 -11.62 -8.24 -22.92
CA LEU A 99 -12.59 -9.34 -23.00
C LEU A 99 -13.25 -9.45 -24.38
N ALA A 100 -13.25 -8.38 -25.18
CA ALA A 100 -13.74 -8.41 -26.56
C ALA A 100 -12.82 -9.21 -27.51
N ILE A 101 -11.58 -9.48 -27.12
CA ILE A 101 -10.64 -10.32 -27.89
C ILE A 101 -11.07 -11.79 -27.80
N LYS A 102 -11.54 -12.36 -28.92
CA LYS A 102 -12.09 -13.73 -28.98
C LYS A 102 -11.22 -14.76 -29.68
N THR A 103 -10.17 -14.34 -30.38
CA THR A 103 -9.31 -15.23 -31.16
C THR A 103 -7.84 -15.03 -30.79
N ILE A 104 -7.04 -16.07 -30.97
CA ILE A 104 -5.59 -15.99 -30.73
C ILE A 104 -4.93 -14.97 -31.65
N GLN A 105 -5.39 -14.84 -32.90
CA GLN A 105 -4.84 -13.88 -33.85
C GLN A 105 -5.04 -12.45 -33.35
N HIS A 106 -6.26 -12.09 -32.94
CA HIS A 106 -6.53 -10.77 -32.38
C HIS A 106 -5.75 -10.51 -31.09
N LEU A 107 -5.55 -11.54 -30.25
CA LEU A 107 -4.69 -11.42 -29.07
C LEU A 107 -3.24 -11.12 -29.47
N MET A 108 -2.70 -11.84 -30.45
CA MET A 108 -1.33 -11.61 -30.93
C MET A 108 -1.18 -10.21 -31.54
N ASP A 109 -2.13 -9.77 -32.34
CA ASP A 109 -2.11 -8.43 -32.94
C ASP A 109 -2.14 -7.35 -31.84
N TYR A 110 -3.02 -7.50 -30.85
CA TYR A 110 -3.09 -6.64 -29.68
C TYR A 110 -1.75 -6.61 -28.91
N LEU A 111 -1.18 -7.77 -28.61
CA LEU A 111 0.08 -7.86 -27.85
C LEU A 111 1.28 -7.29 -28.62
N ASN A 112 1.34 -7.50 -29.94
CA ASN A 112 2.40 -6.97 -30.79
C ASN A 112 2.33 -5.44 -30.90
N ASN A 113 1.14 -4.85 -30.84
CA ASN A 113 0.97 -3.40 -30.88
C ASN A 113 0.96 -2.73 -29.49
N TYR A 114 0.78 -3.51 -28.42
CA TYR A 114 0.57 -3.01 -27.06
C TYR A 114 1.63 -1.99 -26.62
N LEU A 115 2.91 -2.29 -26.83
CA LEU A 115 3.99 -1.39 -26.41
C LEU A 115 4.09 -0.10 -27.23
N ASN A 116 3.46 -0.05 -28.42
CA ASN A 116 3.35 1.18 -29.19
C ASN A 116 2.16 2.02 -28.72
N GLU A 117 1.04 1.40 -28.37
CA GLU A 117 -0.13 2.08 -27.81
C GLU A 117 0.12 2.60 -26.38
N TYR A 118 0.94 1.89 -25.61
CA TYR A 118 1.25 2.21 -24.21
C TYR A 118 2.76 2.38 -24.00
N PRO A 119 3.36 3.48 -24.49
CA PRO A 119 4.82 3.69 -24.46
C PRO A 119 5.41 3.71 -23.04
N GLY A 120 4.64 4.15 -22.03
CA GLY A 120 5.08 4.09 -20.63
C GLY A 120 5.34 2.66 -20.13
N SER A 121 4.63 1.65 -20.64
CA SER A 121 4.91 0.25 -20.30
C SER A 121 6.27 -0.20 -20.84
N LEU A 122 6.63 0.26 -22.04
CA LEU A 122 7.95 -0.02 -22.62
C LEU A 122 9.05 0.68 -21.84
N GLU A 123 8.84 1.93 -21.43
CA GLU A 123 9.79 2.70 -20.64
C GLU A 123 10.10 2.02 -19.31
N ILE A 124 9.07 1.58 -18.57
CA ILE A 124 9.23 0.88 -17.29
C ILE A 124 10.05 -0.41 -17.46
N LEU A 125 9.73 -1.21 -18.47
CA LEU A 125 10.48 -2.45 -18.75
C LEU A 125 11.91 -2.17 -19.18
N ASN A 126 12.14 -1.12 -19.97
CA ASN A 126 13.46 -0.75 -20.44
C ASN A 126 14.34 -0.20 -19.32
N ASN A 127 13.78 0.59 -18.39
CA ASN A 127 14.51 1.06 -17.21
C ASN A 127 14.93 -0.10 -16.31
N SER A 128 14.03 -1.08 -16.15
CA SER A 128 14.33 -2.32 -15.42
C SER A 128 15.42 -3.15 -16.12
N TYR A 129 15.37 -3.23 -17.44
CA TYR A 129 16.39 -3.91 -18.24
C TYR A 129 17.75 -3.21 -18.13
N LYS A 130 17.80 -1.88 -18.24
CA LYS A 130 19.00 -1.05 -18.05
C LYS A 130 19.62 -1.27 -16.69
N HIS A 131 18.81 -1.38 -15.65
CA HIS A 131 19.31 -1.68 -14.30
C HIS A 131 20.01 -3.05 -14.20
N ILE A 132 19.62 -4.03 -15.02
CA ILE A 132 20.19 -5.38 -15.01
C ILE A 132 21.48 -5.46 -15.84
N HIS A 133 21.50 -4.81 -17.01
CA HIS A 133 22.53 -5.00 -18.04
C HIS A 133 23.37 -3.76 -18.36
N ASP A 134 23.05 -2.60 -17.78
CA ASP A 134 23.66 -1.30 -18.08
C ASP A 134 23.58 -0.87 -19.57
N GLU A 135 22.61 -1.43 -20.31
CA GLU A 135 22.39 -1.15 -21.74
C GLU A 135 20.89 -1.02 -22.08
N ASP A 136 20.58 -0.47 -23.26
CA ASP A 136 19.19 -0.35 -23.73
C ASP A 136 18.62 -1.70 -24.21
N GLY A 137 17.43 -2.05 -23.73
CA GLY A 137 16.76 -3.31 -24.01
C GLY A 137 15.59 -3.22 -24.98
N VAL A 138 15.32 -2.06 -25.59
CA VAL A 138 14.06 -1.82 -26.34
C VAL A 138 13.82 -2.84 -27.44
N SER A 139 14.84 -3.19 -28.24
CA SER A 139 14.69 -4.18 -29.32
C SER A 139 14.30 -5.54 -28.78
N TYR A 140 15.04 -6.03 -27.78
CA TYR A 140 14.77 -7.32 -27.13
C TYR A 140 13.37 -7.37 -26.52
N ILE A 141 12.97 -6.31 -25.82
CA ILE A 141 11.65 -6.23 -25.18
C ILE A 141 10.56 -6.28 -26.25
N LYS A 142 10.64 -5.44 -27.29
CA LYS A 142 9.63 -5.40 -28.36
C LYS A 142 9.52 -6.72 -29.12
N GLU A 143 10.64 -7.33 -29.49
CA GLU A 143 10.67 -8.60 -30.24
C GLU A 143 10.06 -9.76 -29.46
N ASN A 144 10.18 -9.76 -28.14
CA ASN A 144 9.80 -10.90 -27.30
C ASN A 144 8.55 -10.65 -26.45
N TYR A 145 7.95 -9.45 -26.50
CA TYR A 145 6.87 -9.05 -25.60
C TYR A 145 5.63 -9.95 -25.71
N ALA A 146 5.18 -10.29 -26.92
CA ALA A 146 4.00 -11.13 -27.10
C ALA A 146 4.21 -12.54 -26.48
N ASN A 147 5.37 -13.13 -26.71
CA ASN A 147 5.74 -14.42 -26.11
C ASN A 147 5.88 -14.34 -24.59
N TYR A 148 6.48 -13.26 -24.08
CA TYR A 148 6.54 -12.97 -22.65
C TYR A 148 5.13 -12.90 -22.04
N ARG A 149 4.20 -12.18 -22.67
CA ARG A 149 2.82 -12.04 -22.18
C ARG A 149 2.03 -13.35 -22.23
N ILE A 150 2.23 -14.19 -23.25
CA ILE A 150 1.69 -15.57 -23.25
C ILE A 150 2.26 -16.37 -22.08
N GLY A 151 3.56 -16.25 -21.84
CA GLY A 151 4.24 -16.83 -20.69
C GLY A 151 3.62 -16.37 -19.36
N CYS A 152 3.35 -15.07 -19.20
CA CYS A 152 2.68 -14.52 -18.02
C CYS A 152 1.29 -15.15 -17.80
N ILE A 153 0.47 -15.27 -18.84
CA ILE A 153 -0.87 -15.85 -18.75
C ILE A 153 -0.81 -17.27 -18.13
N PHE A 154 0.10 -18.10 -18.64
CA PHE A 154 0.28 -19.46 -18.11
C PHE A 154 0.96 -19.50 -16.75
N TYR A 155 1.92 -18.61 -16.49
CA TYR A 155 2.60 -18.53 -15.22
C TYR A 155 1.65 -18.09 -14.10
N SER A 156 0.80 -17.09 -14.32
CA SER A 156 -0.24 -16.68 -13.37
C SER A 156 -1.24 -17.81 -13.08
N LYS A 157 -1.64 -18.56 -14.11
CA LYS A 157 -2.48 -19.76 -13.95
C LYS A 157 -1.77 -20.83 -13.11
N HIS A 158 -0.50 -21.08 -13.37
CA HIS A 158 0.32 -22.01 -12.61
C HIS A 158 0.48 -21.57 -11.14
N GLN A 159 0.77 -20.30 -10.88
CA GLN A 159 0.84 -19.75 -9.52
C GLN A 159 -0.51 -19.85 -8.79
N SER A 160 -1.64 -19.63 -9.47
CA SER A 160 -2.95 -19.82 -8.86
C SER A 160 -3.23 -21.28 -8.49
N ILE A 161 -2.79 -22.24 -9.31
CA ILE A 161 -2.92 -23.67 -9.03
C ILE A 161 -1.97 -24.08 -7.89
N MET A 162 -0.72 -23.61 -7.91
CA MET A 162 0.24 -23.85 -6.84
C MET A 162 -0.21 -23.24 -5.52
N GLY A 163 -0.71 -22.00 -5.48
CA GLY A 163 -1.22 -21.40 -4.26
C GLY A 163 -2.39 -22.19 -3.65
N ARG A 164 -3.24 -22.81 -4.48
CA ARG A 164 -4.27 -23.75 -4.00
C ARG A 164 -3.68 -25.06 -3.49
N ALA A 165 -2.64 -25.59 -4.13
CA ALA A 165 -1.94 -26.80 -3.70
C ALA A 165 -1.15 -26.57 -2.40
N GLU A 166 -0.39 -25.48 -2.26
CA GLU A 166 0.33 -25.10 -1.03
C GLU A 166 -0.62 -24.86 0.14
N MET A 167 -1.80 -24.27 -0.12
CA MET A 167 -2.87 -24.12 0.88
C MET A 167 -3.41 -25.48 1.35
N LEU A 168 -3.44 -26.49 0.48
CA LEU A 168 -3.85 -27.85 0.80
C LEU A 168 -2.72 -28.67 1.45
N GLU A 169 -1.46 -28.35 1.17
CA GLU A 169 -0.26 -29.02 1.69
C GLU A 169 0.20 -28.49 3.05
N LEU A 170 -0.52 -27.54 3.65
CA LEU A 170 -0.23 -26.97 4.99
C LEU A 170 1.21 -26.45 5.09
N LYS A 171 1.78 -25.86 4.03
CA LYS A 171 3.19 -25.43 3.98
C LYS A 171 3.65 -24.65 5.22
N TYR A 172 2.80 -23.77 5.74
CA TYR A 172 3.11 -22.94 6.90
C TYR A 172 2.96 -23.64 8.25
N SER A 173 2.29 -24.80 8.34
CA SER A 173 2.29 -25.58 9.59
C SER A 173 3.70 -26.04 9.95
N LYS A 174 4.48 -26.50 8.97
CA LYS A 174 5.90 -26.84 9.16
C LYS A 174 6.74 -25.63 9.56
N VAL A 175 6.38 -24.43 9.11
CA VAL A 175 7.08 -23.19 9.51
C VAL A 175 6.76 -22.87 10.96
N VAL A 176 5.48 -22.92 11.35
CA VAL A 176 5.05 -22.74 12.74
C VAL A 176 5.74 -23.75 13.66
N GLU A 177 5.77 -25.04 13.31
CA GLU A 177 6.50 -26.07 14.08
C GLU A 177 7.95 -25.67 14.34
N ARG A 178 8.67 -25.24 13.29
CA ARG A 178 10.07 -24.81 13.43
C ARG A 178 10.23 -23.59 14.33
N GLU A 179 9.30 -22.63 14.29
CA GLU A 179 9.37 -21.45 15.17
C GLU A 179 9.19 -21.84 16.65
N TYR A 180 8.27 -22.76 16.96
CA TYR A 180 8.10 -23.28 18.32
C TYR A 180 9.28 -24.18 18.76
N GLU A 181 9.84 -24.99 17.85
CA GLU A 181 11.01 -25.84 18.13
C GLU A 181 12.23 -25.02 18.55
N LYS A 182 12.43 -23.81 17.96
CA LYS A 182 13.54 -22.91 18.32
C LYS A 182 13.54 -22.50 19.79
N ILE A 183 12.36 -22.44 20.41
CA ILE A 183 12.19 -22.12 21.83
C ILE A 183 11.97 -23.37 22.69
N GLY A 184 12.17 -24.57 22.12
CA GLY A 184 12.06 -25.84 22.83
C GLY A 184 10.62 -26.32 23.06
N ILE A 185 9.65 -25.76 22.35
CA ILE A 185 8.23 -26.15 22.46
C ILE A 185 7.86 -27.10 21.32
N ASP A 186 7.24 -28.23 21.67
CA ASP A 186 6.60 -29.14 20.72
C ASP A 186 5.11 -28.79 20.60
N ILE A 187 4.78 -27.90 19.66
CA ILE A 187 3.41 -27.40 19.46
C ILE A 187 2.41 -28.53 19.17
N ARG A 188 2.84 -29.66 18.59
CA ARG A 188 1.93 -30.80 18.33
C ARG A 188 1.51 -31.54 19.59
N LYS A 189 2.27 -31.41 20.68
CA LYS A 189 1.88 -31.91 22.00
C LYS A 189 1.10 -30.88 22.80
N GLU A 190 1.45 -29.61 22.65
CA GLU A 190 0.87 -28.52 23.43
C GLU A 190 -0.51 -28.09 22.92
N ASP A 191 -0.72 -28.11 21.60
CA ASP A 191 -1.96 -27.70 20.96
C ASP A 191 -2.62 -28.87 20.21
N ALA A 192 -3.74 -29.34 20.75
CA ALA A 192 -4.52 -30.44 20.19
C ALA A 192 -5.10 -30.10 18.80
N GLN A 193 -5.48 -28.85 18.56
CA GLN A 193 -5.98 -28.43 17.24
C GLN A 193 -4.83 -28.38 16.23
N PHE A 194 -3.64 -28.00 16.67
CA PHE A 194 -2.47 -28.00 15.80
C PHE A 194 -2.05 -29.42 15.42
N SER A 195 -2.07 -30.34 16.39
CA SER A 195 -1.78 -31.76 16.16
C SER A 195 -2.73 -32.39 15.14
N LYS A 196 -4.03 -32.09 15.27
CA LYS A 196 -5.10 -32.73 14.48
C LYS A 196 -5.35 -32.06 13.13
N TYR A 197 -5.26 -30.73 13.08
CA TYR A 197 -5.70 -29.92 11.94
C TYR A 197 -4.66 -28.90 11.47
N SER A 198 -3.52 -28.78 12.17
CA SER A 198 -2.54 -27.72 11.94
C SER A 198 -3.13 -26.31 12.07
N LEU A 199 -4.08 -26.15 12.99
CA LEU A 199 -4.62 -24.86 13.40
C LEU A 199 -4.02 -24.46 14.74
N VAL A 200 -3.62 -23.20 14.89
CA VAL A 200 -3.10 -22.66 16.14
C VAL A 200 -4.26 -22.14 16.97
N SER A 201 -4.48 -22.75 18.14
CA SER A 201 -5.51 -22.39 19.10
C SER A 201 -5.15 -21.10 19.83
N LEU A 202 -6.09 -20.17 19.93
CA LEU A 202 -5.94 -19.00 20.79
C LEU A 202 -5.86 -19.45 22.25
N ASN A 203 -4.93 -18.88 23.00
CA ASN A 203 -4.75 -19.12 24.43
C ASN A 203 -4.19 -17.86 25.10
N GLU A 204 -3.93 -17.93 26.41
CA GLU A 204 -3.40 -16.83 27.22
C GLU A 204 -2.09 -16.19 26.71
N ASN A 205 -1.29 -16.91 25.93
CA ASN A 205 -0.04 -16.40 25.36
C ASN A 205 -0.22 -15.79 23.96
N ILE A 206 -1.40 -15.92 23.37
CA ILE A 206 -1.66 -15.56 21.97
C ILE A 206 -2.68 -14.45 21.89
N GLN A 207 -2.28 -13.33 21.31
CA GLN A 207 -3.14 -12.16 21.11
C GLN A 207 -3.48 -11.98 19.62
N ILE A 208 -4.69 -11.49 19.36
CA ILE A 208 -5.13 -11.10 18.01
C ILE A 208 -4.69 -9.65 17.76
N PHE A 209 -4.16 -9.41 16.57
CA PHE A 209 -3.82 -8.09 16.05
C PHE A 209 -4.62 -7.89 14.75
N ASN A 210 -5.65 -7.04 14.84
CA ASN A 210 -6.64 -6.83 13.79
C ASN A 210 -6.66 -5.36 13.34
N ASP A 211 -5.57 -4.94 12.73
CA ASP A 211 -5.42 -3.58 12.21
C ASP A 211 -5.98 -3.47 10.78
N LYS A 212 -6.02 -2.24 10.24
CA LYS A 212 -6.46 -1.98 8.86
C LYS A 212 -5.63 -2.79 7.84
N ASP A 213 -4.33 -2.88 8.06
CA ASP A 213 -3.38 -3.52 7.14
C ASP A 213 -2.90 -4.90 7.62
N SER A 214 -3.37 -5.37 8.77
CA SER A 214 -2.88 -6.61 9.36
C SER A 214 -3.99 -7.43 10.02
N GLN A 215 -4.01 -8.73 9.73
CA GLN A 215 -4.81 -9.71 10.45
C GLN A 215 -3.87 -10.83 10.87
N THR A 216 -3.32 -10.69 12.08
CA THR A 216 -2.34 -11.63 12.62
C THR A 216 -2.72 -12.08 14.02
N ILE A 217 -2.19 -13.21 14.44
CA ILE A 217 -2.09 -13.58 15.85
C ILE A 217 -0.61 -13.62 16.22
N ARG A 218 -0.29 -13.27 17.46
CA ARG A 218 1.09 -13.26 17.95
C ARG A 218 1.16 -14.06 19.23
N ASP A 219 2.04 -15.05 19.26
CA ASP A 219 2.41 -15.74 20.50
C ASP A 219 3.58 -14.98 21.14
N GLU A 220 3.35 -14.40 22.31
CA GLU A 220 4.34 -13.58 23.02
C GLU A 220 5.61 -14.36 23.40
N ARG A 221 5.56 -15.69 23.44
CA ARG A 221 6.71 -16.54 23.73
C ARG A 221 7.70 -16.61 22.56
N ILE A 222 7.21 -16.41 21.34
CA ILE A 222 8.00 -16.47 20.09
C ILE A 222 8.26 -15.06 19.55
N GLY A 223 7.33 -14.13 19.80
CA GLY A 223 7.40 -12.76 19.32
C GLY A 223 7.19 -12.63 17.80
N ARG A 224 6.74 -13.69 17.11
CA ARG A 224 6.46 -13.73 15.67
C ARG A 224 4.99 -13.47 15.39
N HIS A 225 4.70 -12.85 14.25
CA HIS A 225 3.34 -12.62 13.76
C HIS A 225 2.92 -13.74 12.81
N PHE A 226 1.81 -14.38 13.12
CA PHE A 226 1.21 -15.43 12.32
C PHE A 226 -0.02 -14.87 11.59
N TRP A 227 0.07 -14.79 10.27
CA TRP A 227 -0.98 -14.23 9.44
C TRP A 227 -2.14 -15.21 9.29
N ILE A 228 -3.33 -14.69 9.53
CA ILE A 228 -4.58 -15.46 9.46
C ILE A 228 -5.44 -14.92 8.33
N LYS A 229 -6.03 -15.81 7.55
CA LYS A 229 -6.89 -15.44 6.43
C LYS A 229 -8.35 -15.28 6.86
N VAL A 230 -8.55 -14.44 7.87
CA VAL A 230 -9.88 -14.08 8.38
C VAL A 230 -10.16 -12.63 7.95
N PRO A 231 -11.28 -12.35 7.26
CA PRO A 231 -11.62 -10.98 6.90
C PRO A 231 -11.75 -10.11 8.15
N ARG A 232 -11.17 -8.90 8.13
CA ARG A 232 -11.17 -7.94 9.25
C ARG A 232 -12.51 -7.82 9.97
N LYS A 233 -13.60 -7.57 9.23
CA LYS A 233 -14.96 -7.42 9.81
C LYS A 233 -15.38 -8.66 10.61
N LEU A 234 -15.06 -9.85 10.13
CA LEU A 234 -15.35 -11.10 10.82
C LEU A 234 -14.43 -11.26 12.05
N LEU A 235 -13.15 -10.91 11.92
CA LEU A 235 -12.20 -10.96 13.03
C LEU A 235 -12.60 -10.01 14.17
N THR A 236 -13.08 -8.81 13.85
CA THR A 236 -13.63 -7.84 14.82
C THR A 236 -14.83 -8.43 15.56
N SER A 237 -15.77 -9.06 14.85
CA SER A 237 -16.90 -9.74 15.50
C SER A 237 -16.45 -10.90 16.40
N ILE A 238 -15.39 -11.62 16.01
CA ILE A 238 -14.81 -12.69 16.83
C ILE A 238 -14.19 -12.12 18.11
N GLU A 239 -13.43 -11.03 18.02
CA GLU A 239 -12.84 -10.33 19.19
C GLU A 239 -13.92 -9.90 20.17
N GLU A 240 -15.01 -9.26 19.69
CA GLU A 240 -16.13 -8.89 20.55
C GLU A 240 -16.80 -10.09 21.23
N LEU A 241 -16.91 -11.23 20.54
CA LEU A 241 -17.50 -12.45 21.12
C LEU A 241 -16.59 -13.07 22.19
N ILE A 242 -15.27 -12.97 22.01
CA ILE A 242 -14.28 -13.37 23.03
C ILE A 242 -14.40 -12.48 24.26
N GLU A 243 -14.42 -11.15 24.08
CA GLU A 243 -14.57 -10.18 25.18
C GLU A 243 -15.87 -10.38 25.96
N LYS A 244 -16.96 -10.71 25.27
CA LYS A 244 -18.27 -11.00 25.88
C LYS A 244 -18.34 -12.39 26.53
N GLY A 245 -17.27 -13.19 26.48
CA GLY A 245 -17.23 -14.55 27.02
C GLY A 245 -18.15 -15.53 26.27
N MET A 246 -18.55 -15.20 25.05
CA MET A 246 -19.44 -16.02 24.22
C MET A 246 -18.68 -17.00 23.33
N LEU A 247 -17.35 -16.88 23.28
CA LEU A 247 -16.47 -17.71 22.48
C LEU A 247 -15.32 -18.19 23.36
N SER A 248 -15.32 -19.49 23.70
CA SER A 248 -14.35 -20.09 24.62
C SER A 248 -13.16 -20.75 23.91
N GLU A 249 -13.34 -21.23 22.67
CA GLU A 249 -12.30 -21.93 21.92
C GLU A 249 -12.33 -21.50 20.45
N ILE A 250 -11.19 -21.03 19.95
CA ILE A 250 -10.98 -20.75 18.52
C ILE A 250 -9.56 -21.13 18.13
N ALA A 251 -9.40 -21.62 16.90
CA ALA A 251 -8.11 -21.91 16.32
C ALA A 251 -8.05 -21.41 14.87
N PHE A 252 -6.89 -20.90 14.47
CA PHE A 252 -6.68 -20.30 13.16
C PHE A 252 -5.66 -21.06 12.33
N ARG A 253 -5.89 -21.10 11.02
CA ARG A 253 -4.86 -21.56 10.08
C ARG A 253 -3.88 -20.42 9.84
N ILE A 254 -2.60 -20.75 9.91
CA ILE A 254 -1.53 -19.80 9.61
C ILE A 254 -1.20 -19.88 8.12
N ASP A 255 -1.29 -18.74 7.44
CA ASP A 255 -1.06 -18.61 6.00
C ASP A 255 0.27 -17.92 5.68
N TYR A 256 0.91 -17.29 6.67
CA TYR A 256 2.26 -16.71 6.56
C TYR A 256 2.83 -16.42 7.96
N VAL A 257 4.15 -16.37 8.09
CA VAL A 257 4.85 -16.03 9.34
C VAL A 257 5.81 -14.89 9.05
N SER A 258 5.76 -13.83 9.84
CA SER A 258 6.67 -12.69 9.71
C SER A 258 7.23 -12.23 11.05
N ASP A 259 8.37 -11.53 10.95
CA ASP A 259 9.08 -10.95 12.08
C ASP A 259 8.41 -9.66 12.54
N TYR A 260 7.75 -8.96 11.62
CA TYR A 260 7.08 -7.68 11.83
C TYR A 260 5.77 -7.65 11.06
N VAL A 261 4.84 -6.81 11.52
CA VAL A 261 3.67 -6.40 10.74
C VAL A 261 4.08 -5.20 9.88
N PRO A 262 3.83 -5.20 8.56
CA PRO A 262 4.00 -4.01 7.74
C PRO A 262 3.09 -2.89 8.25
N ALA A 263 3.68 -1.90 8.92
CA ALA A 263 3.01 -0.64 9.21
C ALA A 263 3.30 0.31 8.04
N MET A 264 2.58 0.15 6.92
CA MET A 264 2.74 1.08 5.79
C MET A 264 2.17 2.46 6.14
N GLU A 265 1.29 2.56 7.14
CA GLU A 265 0.75 3.85 7.58
C GLU A 265 1.77 4.72 8.33
N GLU A 266 2.65 4.20 9.18
CA GLU A 266 3.57 5.06 9.95
C GLU A 266 4.67 5.75 9.10
N MET A 267 4.88 5.28 7.87
CA MET A 267 5.78 5.92 6.90
C MET A 267 5.09 6.97 6.01
N GLU A 268 3.76 6.95 5.91
CA GLU A 268 2.98 7.84 5.03
C GLU A 268 2.01 8.77 5.78
N PHE A 269 1.67 8.48 7.03
CA PHE A 269 0.66 9.19 7.80
C PHE A 269 1.31 9.94 8.97
N GLY A 270 0.95 11.20 9.13
CA GLY A 270 1.35 12.01 10.27
C GLY A 270 0.92 11.41 11.60
N ALA A 271 1.69 11.65 12.66
CA ALA A 271 1.26 11.33 14.01
C ALA A 271 0.19 12.33 14.48
N PRO A 272 -0.94 11.88 15.07
CA PRO A 272 -1.89 12.76 15.74
C PRO A 272 -1.21 13.59 16.82
N LEU A 273 -1.77 14.76 17.15
CA LEU A 273 -1.29 15.59 18.24
C LEU A 273 -1.28 14.77 19.53
N ARG A 274 -0.13 14.74 20.22
CA ARG A 274 0.01 14.19 21.57
C ARG A 274 0.28 15.34 22.51
N LEU A 275 -0.29 15.31 23.71
CA LEU A 275 -0.05 16.32 24.75
C LEU A 275 1.44 16.47 25.09
N LYS A 276 2.24 15.42 24.89
CA LYS A 276 3.70 15.50 24.89
C LYS A 276 4.20 15.98 23.52
N ILE A 277 4.20 17.29 23.29
CA ILE A 277 4.62 17.92 22.03
C ILE A 277 6.05 17.48 21.63
N SER A 278 6.94 17.30 22.60
CA SER A 278 8.31 16.81 22.38
C SER A 278 8.40 15.43 21.70
N SER A 279 7.31 14.65 21.69
CA SER A 279 7.23 13.33 21.06
C SER A 279 6.67 13.35 19.63
N LEU A 280 6.30 14.53 19.10
CA LEU A 280 5.81 14.66 17.73
C LEU A 280 6.94 14.49 16.71
N PRO A 281 6.69 13.80 15.58
CA PRO A 281 7.66 13.65 14.50
C PRO A 281 7.98 14.99 13.86
N ARG A 282 9.16 15.11 13.25
CA ARG A 282 9.63 16.34 12.57
C ARG A 282 8.72 16.78 11.41
N LEU A 283 8.09 15.82 10.75
CA LEU A 283 7.14 16.07 9.68
C LEU A 283 6.02 15.04 9.78
N SER A 284 4.79 15.54 9.77
CA SER A 284 3.55 14.78 9.67
C SER A 284 2.82 15.23 8.40
N LYS A 285 2.32 14.29 7.61
CA LYS A 285 1.50 14.60 6.42
C LYS A 285 0.22 13.77 6.50
N PHE A 286 -0.92 14.44 6.45
CA PHE A 286 -2.24 13.83 6.43
C PHE A 286 -2.86 14.02 5.05
N TYR A 287 -3.71 13.10 4.62
CA TYR A 287 -4.35 13.10 3.30
C TYR A 287 -5.84 12.88 3.44
N SER A 288 -6.65 13.63 2.69
CA SER A 288 -8.10 13.40 2.68
C SER A 288 -8.39 12.07 2.02
N THR A 289 -9.21 11.24 2.68
CA THR A 289 -9.68 9.97 2.12
C THR A 289 -10.48 10.17 0.85
N ASP A 290 -11.20 11.30 0.74
CA ASP A 290 -12.07 11.62 -0.38
C ASP A 290 -11.34 12.29 -1.55
N LYS A 291 -10.29 13.08 -1.24
CA LYS A 291 -9.43 13.79 -2.18
C LYS A 291 -7.96 13.63 -1.78
N TYR A 292 -7.29 12.61 -2.31
CA TYR A 292 -5.89 12.30 -1.97
C TYR A 292 -4.93 13.49 -2.16
N GLU A 293 -5.20 14.36 -3.13
CA GLU A 293 -4.37 15.55 -3.38
C GLU A 293 -4.55 16.65 -2.32
N ASN A 294 -5.62 16.60 -1.52
CA ASN A 294 -5.78 17.45 -0.35
C ASN A 294 -4.97 16.88 0.80
N ASN A 295 -4.03 17.68 1.31
CA ASN A 295 -3.15 17.25 2.37
C ASN A 295 -2.87 18.35 3.38
N LEU A 296 -2.65 17.94 4.63
CA LEU A 296 -2.26 18.80 5.74
C LEU A 296 -0.84 18.44 6.16
N TRP A 297 0.07 19.38 6.01
CA TRP A 297 1.48 19.25 6.40
C TRP A 297 1.68 19.89 7.76
N ILE A 298 2.28 19.15 8.67
CA ILE A 298 2.63 19.62 10.00
C ILE A 298 4.13 19.45 10.18
N HIS A 299 4.86 20.56 10.21
CA HIS A 299 6.28 20.59 10.48
C HIS A 299 6.53 20.91 11.94
N HIS A 300 7.30 20.06 12.62
CA HIS A 300 7.73 20.26 14.00
C HIS A 300 9.23 20.46 14.04
N ASP A 301 9.66 21.66 14.44
CA ASP A 301 11.04 21.96 14.74
C ASP A 301 11.22 22.01 16.26
N ALA A 302 11.62 20.89 16.83
CA ALA A 302 11.83 20.75 18.27
C ALA A 302 13.02 21.57 18.80
N GLU A 303 13.97 21.97 17.93
CA GLU A 303 15.09 22.83 18.32
C GLU A 303 14.63 24.29 18.44
N LYS A 304 13.78 24.74 17.50
CA LYS A 304 13.17 26.07 17.54
C LYS A 304 11.89 26.15 18.36
N LEU A 305 11.42 25.02 18.88
CA LEU A 305 10.13 24.89 19.58
C LEU A 305 8.99 25.50 18.77
N SER A 306 8.87 25.08 17.50
CA SER A 306 7.86 25.63 16.57
C SER A 306 7.10 24.54 15.83
N LEU A 307 5.83 24.82 15.54
CA LEU A 307 4.96 24.00 14.72
C LEU A 307 4.43 24.83 13.55
N THR A 308 4.38 24.24 12.37
CA THR A 308 3.81 24.87 11.17
C THR A 308 2.81 23.94 10.53
N PHE A 309 1.60 24.43 10.32
CA PHE A 309 0.49 23.76 9.66
C PHE A 309 0.31 24.41 8.30
N GLU A 310 0.38 23.64 7.21
CA GLU A 310 0.12 24.13 5.85
C GLU A 310 -0.84 23.18 5.14
N GLU A 311 -1.89 23.73 4.53
CA GLU A 311 -2.77 22.97 3.64
C GLU A 311 -2.32 23.10 2.19
N LEU A 312 -2.24 21.97 1.48
CA LEU A 312 -2.15 21.96 0.03
C LEU A 312 -3.43 21.29 -0.49
N MET A 313 -4.05 21.92 -1.48
CA MET A 313 -5.37 21.56 -1.99
C MET A 313 -5.30 21.17 -3.47
N GLU A 314 -6.14 20.21 -3.87
CA GLU A 314 -6.39 19.90 -5.29
C GLU A 314 -7.02 21.11 -6.00
N ASP A 315 -8.02 21.71 -5.35
CA ASP A 315 -8.72 22.93 -5.75
C ASP A 315 -8.07 24.17 -5.11
N PHE A 316 -6.75 24.32 -5.33
CA PHE A 316 -5.97 25.43 -4.81
C PHE A 316 -6.51 26.79 -5.26
N GLU A 317 -6.44 27.78 -4.36
CA GLU A 317 -6.86 29.14 -4.68
C GLU A 317 -5.84 29.80 -5.61
N VAL A 318 -6.36 30.52 -6.61
CA VAL A 318 -5.53 31.25 -7.57
C VAL A 318 -5.78 32.75 -7.44
N ALA A 319 -4.70 33.50 -7.27
CA ALA A 319 -4.70 34.96 -7.27
C ALA A 319 -3.89 35.48 -8.46
N GLY A 320 -4.55 35.63 -9.61
CA GLY A 320 -3.88 35.94 -10.87
C GLY A 320 -3.31 34.67 -11.51
N ASP A 321 -1.98 34.58 -11.65
CA ASP A 321 -1.26 33.39 -12.13
C ASP A 321 -0.59 32.60 -10.99
N ASP A 322 -0.75 33.07 -9.74
CA ASP A 322 -0.11 32.49 -8.56
C ASP A 322 -1.09 31.62 -7.74
N VAL A 323 -0.56 30.55 -7.16
CA VAL A 323 -1.25 29.65 -6.22
C VAL A 323 -1.10 30.16 -4.79
N VAL A 324 -2.18 30.15 -4.02
CA VAL A 324 -2.20 30.60 -2.63
C VAL A 324 -2.51 29.44 -1.69
N THR A 325 -1.67 29.23 -0.67
CA THR A 325 -1.89 28.28 0.42
C THR A 325 -2.05 29.00 1.75
N GLN A 326 -2.69 28.34 2.72
CA GLN A 326 -2.85 28.85 4.08
C GLN A 326 -1.90 28.14 5.04
N VAL A 327 -1.23 28.94 5.87
CA VAL A 327 -0.25 28.48 6.84
C VAL A 327 -0.55 29.04 8.22
N ILE A 328 -0.59 28.17 9.22
CA ILE A 328 -0.57 28.55 10.63
C ILE A 328 0.80 28.19 11.19
N HIS A 329 1.54 29.17 11.68
CA HIS A 329 2.84 28.98 12.31
C HIS A 329 2.74 29.34 13.79
N LEU A 330 3.31 28.54 14.67
CA LEU A 330 3.37 28.82 16.09
C LEU A 330 4.73 28.50 16.69
N GLU A 331 5.09 29.25 17.73
CA GLU A 331 6.22 28.94 18.60
C GLU A 331 5.73 28.74 20.03
N TYR A 332 6.37 27.84 20.76
CA TYR A 332 5.99 27.48 22.11
C TYR A 332 7.16 27.45 23.08
N SER A 333 6.82 27.50 24.36
CA SER A 333 7.75 27.27 25.47
C SER A 333 7.26 26.11 26.33
N SER A 334 8.19 25.44 27.01
CA SER A 334 7.87 24.40 27.98
C SER A 334 8.22 24.84 29.39
N LYS A 335 7.37 24.47 30.36
CA LYS A 335 7.64 24.58 31.79
C LYS A 335 7.30 23.24 32.44
N GLY A 336 8.30 22.37 32.57
CA GLY A 336 8.06 21.00 33.00
C GLY A 336 7.36 20.20 31.89
N ASP A 337 6.25 19.56 32.22
CA ASP A 337 5.43 18.80 31.26
C ASP A 337 4.38 19.67 30.54
N ASP A 338 4.24 20.94 30.93
CA ASP A 338 3.26 21.87 30.36
C ASP A 338 3.86 22.69 29.20
N PHE A 339 3.08 22.85 28.13
CA PHE A 339 3.46 23.58 26.93
C PHE A 339 2.56 24.81 26.72
N PHE A 340 3.17 25.92 26.33
CA PHE A 340 2.48 27.20 26.14
C PHE A 340 2.82 27.81 24.78
N ILE A 341 1.81 28.16 23.99
CA ILE A 341 1.94 28.93 22.76
C ILE A 341 2.38 30.36 23.14
N THR A 342 3.53 30.76 22.62
CA THR A 342 4.15 32.08 22.83
C THR A 342 3.98 33.00 21.64
N HIS A 343 3.84 32.41 20.46
CA HIS A 343 3.67 33.10 19.20
C HIS A 343 2.75 32.27 18.29
N LEU A 344 1.86 32.93 17.54
CA LEU A 344 0.94 32.29 16.61
C LEU A 344 0.62 33.25 15.47
N ASP A 345 0.87 32.81 14.24
CA ASP A 345 0.62 33.54 13.00
C ASP A 345 -0.30 32.74 12.08
N HIS A 346 -1.18 33.44 11.37
CA HIS A 346 -1.82 32.91 10.17
C HIS A 346 -1.42 33.71 8.94
N GLU A 347 -1.06 33.00 7.88
CA GLU A 347 -0.32 33.53 6.77
C GLU A 347 -0.76 32.87 5.47
N PHE A 348 -0.92 33.68 4.42
CA PHE A 348 -1.00 33.18 3.06
C PHE A 348 0.40 33.06 2.47
N ILE A 349 0.72 31.91 1.89
CA ILE A 349 1.93 31.71 1.09
C ILE A 349 1.55 31.66 -0.38
N VAL A 350 2.29 32.40 -1.18
CA VAL A 350 2.04 32.54 -2.62
C VAL A 350 3.16 31.84 -3.38
N TYR A 351 2.78 30.96 -4.29
CA TYR A 351 3.65 30.14 -5.14
C TYR A 351 3.36 30.40 -6.61
N THR A 352 4.38 30.28 -7.46
CA THR A 352 4.16 30.06 -8.90
C THR A 352 3.66 28.63 -9.11
N LEU A 353 2.94 28.36 -10.21
CA LEU A 353 2.43 27.02 -10.50
C LEU A 353 3.53 25.94 -10.47
N ASP A 354 4.69 26.21 -11.07
CA ASP A 354 5.83 25.29 -11.10
C ASP A 354 6.35 25.01 -9.68
N SER A 355 6.54 26.07 -8.87
CA SER A 355 6.98 25.90 -7.48
C SER A 355 5.95 25.19 -6.59
N TYR A 356 4.67 25.34 -6.88
CA TYR A 356 3.61 24.64 -6.17
C TYR A 356 3.65 23.14 -6.49
N GLN A 357 3.84 22.76 -7.76
CA GLN A 357 4.00 21.35 -8.15
C GLN A 357 5.21 20.69 -7.47
N GLU A 358 6.34 21.40 -7.38
CA GLU A 358 7.50 20.91 -6.63
C GLU A 358 7.19 20.79 -5.12
N ARG A 359 6.46 21.76 -4.56
CA ARG A 359 6.05 21.77 -3.13
C ARG A 359 5.20 20.56 -2.73
N LEU A 360 4.37 20.02 -3.63
CA LEU A 360 3.55 18.81 -3.38
C LEU A 360 4.41 17.58 -3.03
N SER A 361 5.63 17.51 -3.56
CA SER A 361 6.56 16.40 -3.34
C SER A 361 7.72 16.73 -2.39
N ASN A 362 7.98 18.02 -2.11
CA ASN A 362 9.10 18.47 -1.29
C ASN A 362 8.71 19.58 -0.29
N ALA A 363 8.81 19.27 1.01
CA ALA A 363 8.52 20.17 2.13
C ALA A 363 9.27 21.50 2.12
N ASN A 364 10.46 21.52 1.50
CA ASN A 364 11.43 22.60 1.67
C ASN A 364 11.26 23.72 0.65
N ILE A 365 10.37 23.56 -0.33
CA ILE A 365 10.09 24.59 -1.33
C ILE A 365 9.36 25.75 -0.65
N LYS A 366 9.83 26.97 -0.86
CA LYS A 366 9.27 28.18 -0.26
C LYS A 366 8.51 28.97 -1.31
N GLY A 367 7.35 29.49 -0.94
CA GLY A 367 6.64 30.46 -1.79
C GLY A 367 7.46 31.75 -1.97
N HIS A 368 7.23 32.44 -3.09
CA HIS A 368 7.93 33.69 -3.40
C HIS A 368 7.38 34.88 -2.62
N ARG A 369 6.18 34.76 -2.04
CA ARG A 369 5.58 35.83 -1.23
C ARG A 369 4.77 35.28 -0.05
N LYS A 370 4.70 36.07 1.02
CA LYS A 370 4.04 35.75 2.28
C LYS A 370 3.21 36.93 2.77
N ILE A 371 1.97 36.69 3.21
CA ILE A 371 1.04 37.72 3.69
C ILE A 371 0.46 37.27 5.03
N LYS A 372 0.78 37.97 6.12
CA LYS A 372 0.20 37.70 7.44
C LYS A 372 -1.20 38.30 7.55
N THR A 373 -2.13 37.56 8.14
CA THR A 373 -3.51 38.01 8.38
C THR A 373 -3.76 38.31 9.86
N PHE A 374 -3.21 37.50 10.76
CA PHE A 374 -3.14 37.79 12.19
C PHE A 374 -1.79 37.34 12.77
N LYS A 375 -1.45 37.93 13.91
CA LYS A 375 -0.26 37.62 14.71
C LYS A 375 -0.58 37.77 16.18
N ILE A 376 -0.20 36.78 16.97
CA ILE A 376 -0.17 36.79 18.43
C ILE A 376 1.29 36.68 18.85
N ASP A 377 1.72 37.55 19.75
CA ASP A 377 3.09 37.57 20.27
C ASP A 377 3.10 37.62 21.79
N ASN A 378 4.19 37.11 22.38
CA ASN A 378 4.46 37.16 23.82
C ASN A 378 3.31 36.59 24.66
N SER A 379 2.65 35.55 24.17
CA SER A 379 1.54 34.90 24.85
C SER A 379 1.99 33.78 25.79
N MET A 380 1.05 33.28 26.59
CA MET A 380 1.25 32.10 27.44
C MET A 380 -0.02 31.26 27.42
N ILE A 381 -0.44 30.88 26.21
CA ILE A 381 -1.68 30.15 25.98
C ILE A 381 -1.38 28.65 26.15
N PRO A 382 -1.97 27.95 27.12
CA PRO A 382 -1.77 26.50 27.27
C PRO A 382 -2.25 25.74 26.03
N PHE A 383 -1.54 24.70 25.61
CA PHE A 383 -1.94 23.89 24.44
C PHE A 383 -3.25 23.12 24.64
N ASP A 384 -3.54 22.78 25.89
CA ASP A 384 -4.72 22.02 26.33
C ASP A 384 -5.88 22.93 26.75
N ILE A 385 -5.77 24.25 26.57
CA ILE A 385 -6.83 25.17 26.98
C ILE A 385 -8.10 24.93 26.15
N ASN A 386 -9.17 24.57 26.84
CA ASN A 386 -10.50 24.46 26.27
C ASN A 386 -11.24 25.81 26.42
N ILE A 387 -11.71 26.36 25.30
CA ILE A 387 -12.53 27.56 25.25
C ILE A 387 -13.84 27.20 24.56
N SER A 388 -14.98 27.39 25.22
CA SER A 388 -16.30 27.15 24.61
C SER A 388 -16.55 25.71 24.10
N GLY A 389 -15.84 24.71 24.63
CA GLY A 389 -16.06 23.30 24.30
C GLY A 389 -14.92 22.65 23.51
N ASP A 390 -14.08 23.43 22.84
CA ASP A 390 -12.98 22.92 22.01
C ASP A 390 -11.62 23.50 22.42
N LEU A 391 -10.54 22.82 22.03
CA LEU A 391 -9.18 23.33 22.20
C LEU A 391 -8.99 24.62 21.39
N PHE A 392 -8.32 25.61 21.99
CA PHE A 392 -8.04 26.87 21.30
C PHE A 392 -7.28 26.65 19.97
N LEU A 393 -6.26 25.78 19.96
CA LEU A 393 -5.51 25.49 18.72
C LEU A 393 -6.38 24.81 17.65
N PHE A 394 -7.32 23.95 18.06
CA PHE A 394 -8.29 23.34 17.15
C PHE A 394 -9.17 24.42 16.51
N GLN A 395 -9.71 25.35 17.31
CA GLN A 395 -10.52 26.46 16.79
C GLN A 395 -9.77 27.33 15.78
N VAL A 396 -8.48 27.60 16.03
CA VAL A 396 -7.66 28.37 15.09
C VAL A 396 -7.52 27.61 13.78
N LEU A 397 -7.17 26.32 13.82
CA LEU A 397 -6.99 25.53 12.61
C LEU A 397 -8.30 25.38 11.83
N ASP A 398 -9.40 25.03 12.50
CA ASP A 398 -10.75 24.86 11.94
C ASP A 398 -11.33 26.17 11.36
N SER A 399 -10.92 27.33 11.87
CA SER A 399 -11.40 28.63 11.37
C SER A 399 -10.74 29.08 10.06
N TYR A 400 -9.52 28.61 9.78
CA TYR A 400 -8.72 29.10 8.65
C TYR A 400 -8.44 28.03 7.61
N LEU A 401 -8.11 26.81 8.02
CA LEU A 401 -7.85 25.70 7.10
C LEU A 401 -9.17 25.05 6.67
N LYS A 402 -9.22 24.51 5.45
CA LYS A 402 -10.45 23.98 4.82
C LYS A 402 -10.61 22.47 4.92
N ASN A 403 -9.54 21.75 5.31
CA ASN A 403 -9.54 20.29 5.42
C ASN A 403 -10.04 19.84 6.80
N ASP A 404 -11.30 20.12 7.13
CA ASP A 404 -11.91 19.87 8.44
C ASP A 404 -11.68 18.43 8.94
N ASP A 405 -11.79 17.45 8.05
CA ASP A 405 -11.58 16.04 8.38
C ASP A 405 -10.13 15.74 8.83
N LEU A 406 -9.14 16.35 8.19
CA LEU A 406 -7.72 16.16 8.51
C LEU A 406 -7.33 16.88 9.81
N ILE A 407 -7.96 18.03 10.06
CA ILE A 407 -7.80 18.74 11.32
C ILE A 407 -8.39 17.86 12.43
N ARG A 408 -9.61 17.34 12.27
CA ARG A 408 -10.24 16.44 13.24
C ARG A 408 -9.40 15.19 13.50
N GLU A 409 -8.86 14.56 12.45
CA GLU A 409 -7.97 13.40 12.56
C GLU A 409 -6.72 13.73 13.40
N TYR A 410 -6.12 14.91 13.18
CA TYR A 410 -4.95 15.33 13.95
C TYR A 410 -5.26 15.47 15.45
N PHE A 411 -6.47 15.85 15.84
CA PHE A 411 -6.87 16.02 17.25
C PHE A 411 -7.64 14.82 17.84
N GLU A 412 -7.86 13.74 17.09
CA GLU A 412 -8.75 12.63 17.48
C GLU A 412 -8.41 11.99 18.84
N LYS A 413 -7.13 12.00 19.23
CA LYS A 413 -6.65 11.37 20.48
C LYS A 413 -6.60 12.28 21.71
N ILE A 414 -7.09 13.53 21.61
CA ILE A 414 -7.09 14.50 22.72
C ILE A 414 -8.49 14.71 23.31
N ASN A 415 -9.54 14.21 22.63
CA ASN A 415 -10.92 14.25 23.13
C ASN A 415 -11.26 13.10 24.09
#